data_AF-A0A2H6FBN9-F1
#
_entry.id   AF-A0A2H6FBN9-F1
#
_cell.length_a   1.000
_cell.length_b   1.000
_cell.length_c   1.000
_cell.angle_alpha   90.00
_cell.angle_beta   90.00
_cell.angle_gamma   90.00
#
_symmetry.space_group_name_H-M   'P 1'
#
loop_
_entity.id
_entity.type
_entity.pdbx_description
1 polymer ?
#
loop_
_entity_poly.entity_id
_entity_poly.type
_entity_poly.pdbx_seq_one_letter_code
_entity_poly.pdbx_strand_id
1 'polypeptide(L)'
;MKFKRVVFMLFLFVFAASPLLAEQGPSIKGVHTQVPGFQYNYNGKTVGIIQFLSFYCGNCYAFEASIPVIKGNFPKKTKWKAMFIYWGKGSSKPSEAYLLAEDAGKGEQMRKAIFNANFVQRKDIGNIEVLEDLAKKIGLGSDFNSKLRSGAKAAEVRKALQLAKSFRVEETPTLIIAGNIMTTPHSFNHNADAFRKNVITIISSIVKK
;
A
#
# COMPACT_ATOMS: atom_id res chain seq x y z
N MET A 1 -34.77 29.54 -72.32
CA MET A 1 -33.70 28.57 -71.98
C MET A 1 -32.41 29.30 -71.62
N LYS A 2 -32.06 29.36 -70.33
CA LYS A 2 -30.70 29.72 -69.86
C LYS A 2 -30.39 28.90 -68.60
N PHE A 3 -29.62 27.84 -68.78
CA PHE A 3 -29.18 26.93 -67.72
C PHE A 3 -27.95 27.55 -67.04
N LYS A 4 -28.10 28.11 -65.84
CA LYS A 4 -26.95 28.58 -65.05
C LYS A 4 -26.41 27.41 -64.22
N ARG A 5 -25.17 27.04 -64.51
CA ARG A 5 -24.40 25.96 -63.88
C ARG A 5 -24.22 26.27 -62.38
N VAL A 6 -24.71 25.38 -61.52
CA VAL A 6 -24.45 25.38 -60.08
C VAL A 6 -23.11 24.67 -59.87
N VAL A 7 -22.11 25.42 -59.40
CA VAL A 7 -20.81 24.87 -59.01
C VAL A 7 -20.92 24.38 -57.57
N PHE A 8 -20.89 23.06 -57.39
CA PHE A 8 -20.92 22.40 -56.09
C PHE A 8 -19.50 22.42 -55.51
N MET A 9 -19.23 23.33 -54.57
CA MET A 9 -17.93 23.48 -53.94
C MET A 9 -17.80 22.43 -52.83
N LEU A 10 -17.06 21.36 -53.11
CA LEU A 10 -16.79 20.26 -52.19
C LEU A 10 -15.85 20.73 -51.07
N PHE A 11 -16.38 21.03 -49.88
CA PHE A 11 -15.58 21.34 -48.70
C PHE A 11 -14.93 20.04 -48.17
N LEU A 12 -13.66 19.84 -48.51
CA LEU A 12 -12.83 18.76 -47.98
C LEU A 12 -12.49 19.07 -46.51
N PHE A 13 -13.26 18.49 -45.58
CA PHE A 13 -12.98 18.55 -44.15
C PHE A 13 -11.77 17.64 -43.87
N VAL A 14 -10.56 18.22 -43.86
CA VAL A 14 -9.35 17.52 -43.43
C VAL A 14 -9.45 17.29 -41.93
N PHE A 15 -9.92 16.11 -41.54
CA PHE A 15 -9.82 15.61 -40.17
C PHE A 15 -8.32 15.40 -39.87
N ALA A 16 -7.68 16.40 -39.28
CA ALA A 16 -6.36 16.26 -38.70
C ALA A 16 -6.47 15.25 -37.55
N ALA A 17 -6.15 13.99 -37.83
CA ALA A 17 -5.96 12.98 -36.81
C ALA A 17 -4.74 13.39 -35.97
N SER A 18 -4.98 14.12 -34.89
CA SER A 18 -3.97 14.36 -33.88
C SER A 18 -3.52 12.97 -33.38
N PRO A 19 -2.23 12.62 -33.48
CA PRO A 19 -1.76 11.40 -32.84
C PRO A 19 -2.06 11.55 -31.35
N LEU A 20 -2.86 10.64 -30.81
CA LEU A 20 -2.97 10.44 -29.38
C LEU A 20 -1.52 10.18 -28.92
N LEU A 21 -0.87 11.19 -28.36
CA LEU A 21 0.37 10.98 -27.61
C LEU A 21 -0.03 10.08 -26.46
N ALA A 22 0.17 8.77 -26.63
CA ALA A 22 0.24 7.86 -25.52
C ALA A 22 1.30 8.45 -24.60
N GLU A 23 0.86 9.04 -23.49
CA GLU A 23 1.73 9.58 -22.47
C GLU A 23 2.56 8.39 -21.98
N GLN A 24 3.78 8.26 -22.52
CA GLN A 24 4.72 7.23 -22.08
C GLN A 24 5.06 7.60 -20.65
N GLY A 25 4.35 6.99 -19.71
CA GLY A 25 4.58 7.17 -18.29
C GLY A 25 6.07 6.99 -17.97
N PRO A 26 6.56 7.57 -16.86
CA PRO A 26 7.97 7.49 -16.52
C PRO A 26 8.46 6.04 -16.58
N SER A 27 9.57 5.79 -17.26
CA SER A 27 10.19 4.45 -17.29
C SER A 27 10.59 4.03 -15.86
N ILE A 28 9.76 3.19 -15.24
CA ILE A 28 9.98 2.66 -13.89
C ILE A 28 10.82 1.39 -14.00
N LYS A 29 11.93 1.34 -13.24
CA LYS A 29 12.80 0.15 -13.17
C LYS A 29 12.29 -0.82 -12.11
N GLY A 30 12.65 -2.10 -12.24
CA GLY A 30 12.30 -3.16 -11.29
C GLY A 30 11.02 -3.91 -11.68
N VAL A 31 10.77 -5.04 -11.02
CA VAL A 31 9.60 -5.90 -11.26
C VAL A 31 8.39 -5.28 -10.58
N HIS A 32 7.40 -4.90 -11.39
CA HIS A 32 6.17 -4.28 -10.93
C HIS A 32 5.06 -4.47 -11.97
N THR A 33 3.83 -4.24 -11.54
CA THR A 33 2.67 -4.10 -12.41
C THR A 33 2.06 -2.71 -12.22
N GLN A 34 1.40 -2.18 -13.25
CA GLN A 34 0.62 -0.96 -13.14
C GLN A 34 -0.83 -1.33 -12.83
N VAL A 35 -1.40 -0.74 -11.78
CA VAL A 35 -2.79 -1.00 -11.41
C VAL A 35 -3.73 -0.18 -12.30
N PRO A 36 -4.59 -0.83 -13.13
CA PRO A 36 -5.50 -0.11 -14.01
C PRO A 36 -6.48 0.76 -13.24
N GLY A 37 -6.80 1.95 -13.77
CA GLY A 37 -7.74 2.89 -13.15
C GLY A 37 -7.14 3.76 -12.03
N PHE A 38 -5.87 3.53 -11.64
CA PHE A 38 -5.14 4.38 -10.71
C PHE A 38 -4.07 5.19 -11.44
N GLN A 39 -3.93 6.45 -11.05
CA GLN A 39 -2.98 7.37 -11.64
C GLN A 39 -1.62 7.30 -10.96
N TYR A 40 -0.57 7.46 -11.76
CA TYR A 40 0.78 7.66 -11.24
C TYR A 40 0.83 8.98 -10.47
N ASN A 41 1.40 8.96 -9.27
CA ASN A 41 1.46 10.11 -8.39
C ASN A 41 2.85 10.24 -7.75
N TYR A 42 3.61 11.21 -8.24
CA TYR A 42 4.86 11.66 -7.64
C TYR A 42 4.95 13.18 -7.75
N ASN A 43 5.16 13.86 -6.62
CA ASN A 43 5.15 15.33 -6.54
C ASN A 43 6.53 15.97 -6.77
N GLY A 44 7.51 15.21 -7.29
CA GLY A 44 8.89 15.68 -7.50
C GLY A 44 9.76 15.71 -6.23
N LYS A 45 9.21 15.49 -5.03
CA LYS A 45 9.95 15.53 -3.76
C LYS A 45 9.88 14.23 -2.96
N THR A 46 8.66 13.70 -2.82
CA THR A 46 8.36 12.53 -2.01
C THR A 46 7.49 11.56 -2.78
N VAL A 47 7.86 10.28 -2.78
CA VAL A 47 7.00 9.21 -3.30
C VAL A 47 6.12 8.64 -2.19
N GLY A 48 4.83 8.52 -2.47
CA GLY A 48 3.88 7.84 -1.59
C GLY A 48 4.00 6.32 -1.73
N ILE A 49 3.99 5.61 -0.61
CA ILE A 49 4.04 4.16 -0.56
C ILE A 49 2.95 3.67 0.38
N ILE A 50 2.01 2.89 -0.14
CA ILE A 50 1.02 2.17 0.65
C ILE A 50 1.49 0.72 0.77
N GLN A 51 1.63 0.23 1.99
CA GLN A 51 1.92 -1.17 2.27
C GLN A 51 0.65 -1.84 2.79
N PHE A 52 0.08 -2.75 2.01
CA PHE A 52 -0.91 -3.69 2.50
C PHE A 52 -0.20 -4.87 3.14
N LEU A 53 -0.53 -5.18 4.38
CA LEU A 53 0.10 -6.24 5.17
C LEU A 53 -0.88 -6.85 6.16
N SER A 54 -0.56 -8.03 6.67
CA SER A 54 -1.37 -8.68 7.71
C SER A 54 -0.49 -9.11 8.88
N PHE A 55 -1.01 -8.99 10.11
CA PHE A 55 -0.34 -9.54 11.29
C PHE A 55 -0.29 -11.08 11.31
N TYR A 56 -1.09 -11.74 10.47
CA TYR A 56 -1.10 -13.19 10.29
C TYR A 56 -0.15 -13.68 9.18
N CYS A 57 0.58 -12.78 8.51
CA CYS A 57 1.38 -13.08 7.32
C CYS A 57 2.88 -13.19 7.64
N GLY A 58 3.46 -14.37 7.42
CA GLY A 58 4.89 -14.63 7.71
C GLY A 58 5.85 -13.81 6.84
N ASN A 59 5.54 -13.64 5.56
CA ASN A 59 6.31 -12.78 4.65
C ASN A 59 6.29 -11.31 5.09
N CYS A 60 5.20 -10.86 5.71
CA CYS A 60 5.06 -9.51 6.23
C CYS A 60 5.99 -9.32 7.42
N TYR A 61 5.98 -10.29 8.36
CA TYR A 61 6.89 -10.30 9.50
C TYR A 61 8.37 -10.31 9.07
N ALA A 62 8.73 -11.14 8.08
CA ALA A 62 10.09 -11.18 7.54
C ALA A 62 10.49 -9.86 6.87
N PHE A 63 9.55 -9.18 6.19
CA PHE A 63 9.82 -7.92 5.49
C PHE A 63 9.99 -6.71 6.42
N GLU A 64 9.60 -6.80 7.69
CA GLU A 64 9.71 -5.71 8.67
C GLU A 64 11.12 -5.10 8.73
N ALA A 65 12.15 -5.95 8.76
CA ALA A 65 13.54 -5.52 8.82
C ALA A 65 14.00 -4.75 7.58
N SER A 66 13.30 -4.91 6.45
CA SER A 66 13.63 -4.23 5.20
C SER A 66 13.15 -2.78 5.15
N ILE A 67 12.08 -2.43 5.88
CA ILE A 67 11.49 -1.09 5.88
C ILE A 67 12.48 0.00 6.32
N PRO A 68 13.19 -0.10 7.46
CA PRO A 68 14.15 0.92 7.86
C PRO A 68 15.33 1.04 6.87
N VAL A 69 15.77 -0.08 6.26
CA VAL A 69 16.83 -0.07 5.25
C VAL A 69 16.38 0.68 3.99
N ILE A 70 15.16 0.43 3.51
CA ILE A 70 14.57 1.14 2.37
C ILE A 70 14.46 2.63 2.68
N LYS A 71 13.85 3.00 3.83
CA LYS A 71 13.71 4.40 4.24
C LYS A 71 15.07 5.12 4.37
N GLY A 72 16.09 4.43 4.88
CA GLY A 72 17.45 4.94 5.01
C GLY A 72 18.14 5.25 3.67
N ASN A 73 17.81 4.53 2.60
CA ASN A 73 18.29 4.84 1.24
C ASN A 73 17.65 6.11 0.65
N PHE A 74 16.50 6.54 1.19
CA PHE A 74 15.69 7.63 0.66
C PHE A 74 15.27 8.60 1.78
N PRO A 75 16.22 9.21 2.50
CA PRO A 75 15.92 10.05 3.65
C PRO A 75 15.00 11.19 3.22
N LYS A 76 13.86 11.33 3.90
CA LYS A 76 12.81 12.33 3.62
C LYS A 76 12.19 12.27 2.21
N LYS A 77 12.48 11.25 1.40
CA LYS A 77 11.95 11.08 0.03
C LYS A 77 10.80 10.08 -0.08
N THR A 78 10.41 9.43 1.02
CA THR A 78 9.30 8.46 1.04
C THR A 78 8.24 8.86 2.08
N LYS A 79 6.97 8.67 1.74
CA LYS A 79 5.84 8.73 2.67
C LYS A 79 5.20 7.35 2.75
N TRP A 80 5.54 6.60 3.79
CA TRP A 80 5.11 5.21 3.97
C TRP A 80 3.86 5.13 4.84
N LYS A 81 2.78 4.52 4.32
CA LYS A 81 1.55 4.24 5.06
C LYS A 81 1.31 2.75 5.11
N ALA A 82 1.22 2.18 6.30
CA ALA A 82 0.84 0.78 6.50
C ALA A 82 -0.69 0.66 6.56
N MET A 83 -1.24 -0.34 5.89
CA MET A 83 -2.67 -0.67 5.88
C MET A 83 -2.83 -2.14 6.25
N PHE A 84 -3.16 -2.38 7.51
CA PHE A 84 -3.31 -3.73 8.05
C PHE A 84 -4.64 -4.32 7.61
N ILE A 85 -4.55 -5.40 6.84
CA ILE A 85 -5.66 -6.20 6.33
C ILE A 85 -5.60 -7.62 6.90
N TYR A 86 -6.66 -8.39 6.69
CA TYR A 86 -6.75 -9.79 7.08
C TYR A 86 -7.56 -10.57 6.04
N TRP A 87 -7.41 -11.88 6.07
CA TRP A 87 -8.03 -12.80 5.11
C TRP A 87 -8.88 -13.84 5.85
N GLY A 88 -9.90 -14.38 5.17
CA GLY A 88 -10.72 -15.48 5.66
C GLY A 88 -11.28 -15.23 7.06
N LYS A 89 -11.00 -16.17 7.98
CA LYS A 89 -11.46 -16.12 9.39
C LYS A 89 -10.57 -15.29 10.32
N GLY A 90 -9.58 -14.55 9.78
CA GLY A 90 -8.73 -13.67 10.58
C GLY A 90 -9.53 -12.58 11.29
N SER A 91 -9.11 -12.22 12.51
CA SER A 91 -9.73 -11.14 13.28
C SER A 91 -9.23 -9.77 12.82
N SER A 92 -10.09 -8.75 12.85
CA SER A 92 -9.69 -7.35 12.65
C SER A 92 -8.94 -6.78 13.86
N LYS A 93 -9.12 -7.38 15.05
CA LYS A 93 -8.65 -6.84 16.33
C LYS A 93 -7.17 -6.49 16.39
N PRO A 94 -6.20 -7.27 15.87
CA PRO A 94 -4.80 -6.84 15.87
C PRO A 94 -4.57 -5.58 15.02
N SER A 95 -5.32 -5.39 13.93
CA SER A 95 -5.24 -4.18 13.11
C SER A 95 -5.84 -2.97 13.84
N GLU A 96 -6.96 -3.17 14.55
CA GLU A 96 -7.56 -2.13 15.38
C GLU A 96 -6.64 -1.73 16.54
N ALA A 97 -6.01 -2.71 17.21
CA ALA A 97 -5.04 -2.50 18.26
C ALA A 97 -3.83 -1.67 17.77
N TYR A 98 -3.31 -1.97 16.57
CA TYR A 98 -2.27 -1.15 15.95
C TYR A 98 -2.73 0.30 15.75
N LEU A 99 -3.91 0.53 15.17
CA LEU A 99 -4.41 1.88 14.87
C LEU A 99 -4.66 2.69 16.16
N LEU A 100 -5.19 2.05 17.21
CA LEU A 100 -5.35 2.69 18.52
C LEU A 100 -4.01 3.04 19.16
N ALA A 101 -3.01 2.17 19.04
CA ALA A 101 -1.66 2.46 19.52
C ALA A 101 -0.98 3.55 18.68
N GLU A 102 -1.24 3.60 17.37
CA GLU A 102 -0.74 4.65 16.47
C GLU A 102 -1.28 6.03 16.86
N ASP A 103 -2.59 6.15 17.13
CA ASP A 103 -3.21 7.38 17.66
C ASP A 103 -2.54 7.85 18.97
N ALA A 104 -2.04 6.90 19.77
CA ALA A 104 -1.33 7.17 21.03
C ALA A 104 0.20 7.34 20.87
N GLY A 105 0.73 7.36 19.65
CA GLY A 105 2.18 7.48 19.37
C GLY A 105 3.01 6.22 19.68
N LYS A 106 2.34 5.08 19.89
CA LYS A 106 2.90 3.76 20.25
C LYS A 106 2.79 2.71 19.14
N GLY A 107 2.42 3.12 17.92
CA GLY A 107 2.14 2.23 16.79
C GLY A 107 3.28 1.25 16.45
N GLU A 108 4.52 1.71 16.38
CA GLU A 108 5.70 0.85 16.11
C GLU A 108 5.94 -0.19 17.21
N GLN A 109 5.71 0.17 18.47
CA GLN A 109 5.86 -0.75 19.60
C GLN A 109 4.76 -1.82 19.57
N MET A 110 3.52 -1.41 19.32
CA MET A 110 2.39 -2.34 19.19
C MET A 110 2.57 -3.27 17.99
N ARG A 111 2.98 -2.74 16.83
CA ARG A 111 3.28 -3.52 15.62
C ARG A 111 4.27 -4.64 15.91
N LYS A 112 5.41 -4.31 16.54
CA LYS A 112 6.43 -5.30 16.93
C LYS A 112 5.89 -6.31 17.94
N ALA A 113 5.12 -5.84 18.93
CA ALA A 113 4.53 -6.68 19.96
C ALA A 113 3.55 -7.72 19.38
N ILE A 114 2.66 -7.31 18.48
CA ILE A 114 1.68 -8.20 17.83
C ILE A 114 2.39 -9.24 16.95
N PHE A 115 3.34 -8.81 16.11
CA PHE A 115 4.09 -9.76 15.28
C PHE A 115 4.87 -10.79 16.10
N ASN A 116 5.56 -10.34 17.17
CA ASN A 116 6.27 -11.24 18.06
C ASN A 116 5.31 -12.19 18.78
N ALA A 117 4.18 -11.69 19.27
CA ALA A 117 3.15 -12.51 19.91
C ALA A 117 2.69 -13.64 18.98
N ASN A 118 2.41 -13.35 17.71
CA ASN A 118 1.94 -14.35 16.75
C ASN A 118 3.05 -15.32 16.29
N PHE A 119 4.18 -14.81 15.80
CA PHE A 119 5.19 -15.63 15.13
C PHE A 119 6.26 -16.23 16.05
N VAL A 120 6.52 -15.60 17.20
CA VAL A 120 7.54 -16.06 18.15
C VAL A 120 6.87 -16.75 19.34
N GLN A 121 5.91 -16.08 19.98
CA GLN A 121 5.27 -16.58 21.20
C GLN A 121 4.07 -17.51 20.92
N ARG A 122 3.64 -17.63 19.65
CA ARG A 122 2.50 -18.46 19.23
C ARG A 122 1.19 -18.15 19.98
N LYS A 123 0.97 -16.88 20.31
CA LYS A 123 -0.25 -16.39 20.94
C LYS A 123 -1.32 -16.07 19.90
N ASP A 124 -2.58 -16.30 20.27
CA ASP A 124 -3.71 -15.89 19.46
C ASP A 124 -3.92 -14.37 19.53
N ILE A 125 -3.42 -13.66 18.52
CA ILE A 125 -3.58 -12.22 18.37
C ILE A 125 -5.01 -11.80 17.96
N GLY A 126 -5.91 -12.75 17.71
CA GLY A 126 -7.34 -12.49 17.56
C GLY A 126 -8.06 -12.31 18.89
N ASN A 127 -7.52 -12.83 19.98
CA ASN A 127 -8.04 -12.64 21.33
C ASN A 127 -7.73 -11.22 21.82
N ILE A 128 -8.78 -10.50 22.23
CA ILE A 128 -8.69 -9.13 22.76
C ILE A 128 -7.80 -9.08 24.01
N GLU A 129 -7.89 -10.06 24.91
CA GLU A 129 -7.11 -10.07 26.16
C GLU A 129 -5.60 -10.15 25.88
N VAL A 130 -5.20 -10.92 24.88
CA VAL A 130 -3.80 -10.96 24.42
C VAL A 130 -3.36 -9.57 23.96
N LEU A 131 -4.20 -8.86 23.19
CA LEU A 131 -3.87 -7.52 22.70
C LEU A 131 -3.83 -6.48 23.84
N GLU A 132 -4.70 -6.57 24.83
CA GLU A 132 -4.69 -5.73 26.04
C GLU A 132 -3.43 -5.95 26.87
N ASP A 133 -2.97 -7.19 27.02
CA ASP A 133 -1.70 -7.51 27.68
C ASP A 133 -0.49 -6.90 26.95
N LEU A 134 -0.50 -6.93 25.61
CA LEU A 134 0.54 -6.27 24.82
C LEU A 134 0.48 -4.75 24.99
N ALA A 135 -0.73 -4.18 25.00
CA ALA A 135 -0.97 -2.75 25.20
C ALA A 135 -0.45 -2.27 26.56
N LYS A 136 -0.72 -3.04 27.63
CA LYS A 136 -0.25 -2.76 28.98
C LYS A 136 1.28 -2.66 29.05
N LYS A 137 1.99 -3.59 28.38
CA LYS A 137 3.46 -3.60 28.34
C LYS A 137 4.08 -2.37 27.67
N ILE A 138 3.33 -1.68 26.81
CA ILE A 138 3.78 -0.46 26.12
C ILE A 138 3.17 0.81 26.72
N GLY A 139 2.51 0.70 27.87
CA GLY A 139 1.97 1.83 28.64
C GLY A 139 0.56 2.28 28.23
N LEU A 140 -0.20 1.43 27.52
CA LEU A 140 -1.61 1.70 27.18
C LEU A 140 -2.53 0.97 28.16
N GLY A 141 -3.55 1.68 28.67
CA GLY A 141 -4.41 1.22 29.77
C GLY A 141 -5.88 1.07 29.41
N SER A 142 -6.77 1.37 30.36
CA SER A 142 -8.22 1.14 30.26
C SER A 142 -8.90 1.82 29.07
N ASP A 143 -8.47 3.03 28.68
CA ASP A 143 -9.00 3.73 27.51
C ASP A 143 -8.78 2.94 26.21
N PHE A 144 -7.57 2.38 26.04
CA PHE A 144 -7.25 1.50 24.90
C PHE A 144 -8.15 0.26 24.92
N ASN A 145 -8.26 -0.41 26.08
CA ASN A 145 -9.06 -1.63 26.24
C ASN A 145 -10.52 -1.38 25.87
N SER A 146 -11.11 -0.30 26.37
CA SER A 146 -12.49 0.10 26.08
C SER A 146 -12.70 0.35 24.56
N LYS A 147 -11.78 1.08 23.92
CA LYS A 147 -11.82 1.36 22.48
C LYS A 147 -11.64 0.09 21.63
N LEU A 148 -10.77 -0.82 22.04
CA LEU A 148 -10.53 -2.08 21.33
C LEU A 148 -11.76 -3.00 21.41
N ARG A 149 -12.36 -3.13 22.61
CA ARG A 149 -13.58 -3.93 22.84
C ARG A 149 -14.77 -3.38 22.06
N SER A 150 -14.98 -2.07 22.07
CA SER A 150 -16.06 -1.41 21.32
C SER A 150 -15.85 -1.40 19.80
N GLY A 151 -14.64 -1.73 19.32
CA GLY A 151 -14.34 -1.76 17.89
C GLY A 151 -14.17 -0.38 17.27
N ALA A 152 -13.60 0.58 18.03
CA ALA A 152 -13.46 1.97 17.63
C ALA A 152 -12.72 2.18 16.28
N LYS A 153 -11.87 1.22 15.87
CA LYS A 153 -11.10 1.27 14.62
C LYS A 153 -11.61 0.28 13.56
N ALA A 154 -12.67 -0.49 13.82
CA ALA A 154 -13.18 -1.49 12.88
C ALA A 154 -13.56 -0.90 11.51
N ALA A 155 -14.15 0.31 11.49
CA ALA A 155 -14.50 1.00 10.25
C ALA A 155 -13.26 1.37 9.42
N GLU A 156 -12.17 1.75 10.08
CA GLU A 156 -10.91 2.09 9.42
C GLU A 156 -10.24 0.85 8.82
N VAL A 157 -10.25 -0.28 9.54
CA VAL A 157 -9.80 -1.57 9.01
C VAL A 157 -10.65 -2.01 7.80
N ARG A 158 -11.96 -1.82 7.84
CA ARG A 158 -12.84 -2.09 6.68
C ARG A 158 -12.50 -1.22 5.47
N LYS A 159 -12.14 0.05 5.67
CA LYS A 159 -11.68 0.92 4.58
C LYS A 159 -10.37 0.43 3.97
N ALA A 160 -9.43 -0.05 4.80
CA ALA A 160 -8.19 -0.65 4.31
C ALA A 160 -8.46 -1.90 3.44
N LEU A 161 -9.38 -2.77 3.85
CA LEU A 161 -9.82 -3.93 3.06
C LEU A 161 -10.46 -3.54 1.72
N GLN A 162 -11.35 -2.53 1.73
CA GLN A 162 -11.98 -2.03 0.51
C GLN A 162 -10.93 -1.43 -0.45
N LEU A 163 -9.97 -0.68 0.07
CA LEU A 163 -8.90 -0.12 -0.73
C LEU A 163 -8.00 -1.22 -1.30
N ALA A 164 -7.62 -2.22 -0.50
CA ALA A 164 -6.88 -3.39 -0.98
C ALA A 164 -7.61 -4.10 -2.14
N LYS A 165 -8.93 -4.29 -2.00
CA LYS A 165 -9.77 -4.85 -3.07
C LYS A 165 -9.77 -3.98 -4.33
N SER A 166 -9.85 -2.65 -4.18
CA SER A 166 -9.82 -1.73 -5.33
C SER A 166 -8.49 -1.78 -6.10
N PHE A 167 -7.38 -1.96 -5.38
CA PHE A 167 -6.07 -2.19 -5.98
C PHE A 167 -5.88 -3.60 -6.53
N ARG A 168 -6.84 -4.52 -6.31
CA ARG A 168 -6.72 -5.95 -6.63
C ARG A 168 -5.52 -6.61 -5.92
N VAL A 169 -5.34 -6.29 -4.64
CA VAL A 169 -4.35 -6.95 -3.80
C VAL A 169 -4.77 -8.40 -3.57
N GLU A 170 -3.92 -9.34 -3.96
CA GLU A 170 -4.17 -10.79 -3.83
C GLU A 170 -3.25 -11.47 -2.80
N GLU A 171 -2.18 -10.79 -2.39
CA GLU A 171 -1.24 -11.29 -1.38
C GLU A 171 -0.71 -10.19 -0.47
N THR A 172 0.00 -10.60 0.59
CA THR A 172 0.69 -9.70 1.49
C THR A 172 2.13 -10.17 1.77
N PRO A 173 3.10 -9.24 1.94
CA PRO A 173 2.95 -7.80 1.78
C PRO A 173 2.79 -7.41 0.30
N THR A 174 1.95 -6.42 0.02
CA THR A 174 1.85 -5.77 -1.29
C THR A 174 2.15 -4.29 -1.12
N LEU A 175 3.00 -3.73 -1.98
CA LEU A 175 3.31 -2.31 -2.00
C LEU A 175 2.68 -1.65 -3.22
N ILE A 176 1.97 -0.53 -3.00
CA ILE A 176 1.59 0.41 -4.05
C ILE A 176 2.48 1.64 -3.91
N ILE A 177 3.36 1.82 -4.88
CA ILE A 177 4.34 2.91 -4.94
C ILE A 177 3.84 3.93 -5.97
N ALA A 178 3.99 5.22 -5.67
CA ALA A 178 3.59 6.30 -6.57
C ALA A 178 2.15 6.17 -7.12
N GLY A 179 1.21 5.74 -6.28
CA GLY A 179 -0.22 5.69 -6.61
C GLY A 179 -0.68 4.47 -7.43
N ASN A 180 0.16 3.90 -8.31
CA ASN A 180 -0.27 2.80 -9.17
C ASN A 180 0.81 1.74 -9.51
N ILE A 181 2.02 1.86 -8.97
CA ILE A 181 3.09 0.88 -9.19
C ILE A 181 2.98 -0.20 -8.11
N MET A 182 2.40 -1.34 -8.45
CA MET A 182 2.25 -2.48 -7.55
C MET A 182 3.47 -3.39 -7.63
N THR A 183 3.98 -3.83 -6.48
CA THR A 183 5.01 -4.88 -6.41
C THR A 183 4.79 -5.77 -5.20
N THR A 184 5.13 -7.05 -5.36
CA THR A 184 4.90 -8.09 -4.37
C THR A 184 6.11 -9.04 -4.30
N PRO A 185 6.25 -9.84 -3.23
CA PRO A 185 7.39 -10.73 -3.07
C PRO A 185 7.27 -12.04 -3.90
N HIS A 186 6.11 -12.35 -4.48
CA HIS A 186 5.88 -13.60 -5.22
C HIS A 186 6.87 -13.78 -6.39
N SER A 187 7.14 -12.73 -7.16
CA SER A 187 8.13 -12.76 -8.26
C SER A 187 9.57 -13.02 -7.81
N PHE A 188 9.82 -13.06 -6.50
CA PHE A 188 11.13 -13.28 -5.89
C PHE A 188 11.15 -14.55 -5.03
N ASN A 189 10.24 -15.51 -5.27
CA ASN A 189 10.10 -16.72 -4.46
C ASN A 189 9.97 -16.40 -2.96
N HIS A 190 9.28 -15.30 -2.64
CA HIS A 190 9.09 -14.79 -1.28
C HIS A 190 10.39 -14.43 -0.53
N ASN A 191 11.51 -14.24 -1.23
CA ASN A 191 12.76 -13.79 -0.63
C ASN A 191 12.70 -12.30 -0.25
N ALA A 192 12.74 -12.00 1.04
CA ALA A 192 12.61 -10.63 1.55
C ALA A 192 13.73 -9.68 1.11
N ASP A 193 14.96 -10.18 0.94
CA ASP A 193 16.11 -9.37 0.52
C ASP A 193 16.03 -9.00 -0.96
N ALA A 194 15.65 -9.95 -1.82
CA ALA A 194 15.42 -9.72 -3.24
C ALA A 194 14.25 -8.75 -3.44
N PHE A 195 13.15 -8.94 -2.70
CA PHE A 195 12.03 -8.02 -2.72
C PHE A 195 12.43 -6.61 -2.24
N ARG A 196 13.19 -6.49 -1.15
CA ARG A 196 13.76 -5.20 -0.70
C ARG A 196 14.58 -4.52 -1.79
N LYS A 197 15.49 -5.24 -2.44
CA LYS A 197 16.32 -4.71 -3.53
C LYS A 197 15.44 -4.18 -4.67
N ASN A 198 14.40 -4.92 -5.04
CA ASN A 198 13.45 -4.47 -6.06
C ASN A 198 12.74 -3.17 -5.69
N VAL A 199 12.26 -3.06 -4.44
CA VAL A 199 11.62 -1.83 -3.93
C VAL A 199 12.58 -0.64 -3.99
N ILE A 200 13.85 -0.83 -3.63
CA ILE A 200 14.89 0.21 -3.74
C ILE A 200 15.11 0.61 -5.21
N THR A 201 15.12 -0.35 -6.14
CA THR A 201 15.26 -0.09 -7.58
C THR A 201 14.08 0.75 -8.11
N ILE A 202 12.85 0.39 -7.77
CA ILE A 202 11.64 1.13 -8.15
C ILE A 202 11.72 2.57 -7.63
N ILE A 203 11.93 2.75 -6.33
CA ILE A 203 11.98 4.09 -5.72
C ILE A 203 13.11 4.93 -6.31
N SER A 204 14.30 4.34 -6.52
CA SER A 204 15.43 5.03 -7.14
C SER A 204 15.08 5.56 -8.54
N SER A 205 14.36 4.80 -9.35
CA SER A 205 13.93 5.24 -10.70
C SER A 205 12.94 6.41 -10.68
N ILE A 206 12.25 6.61 -9.57
CA ILE A 206 11.27 7.69 -9.36
C ILE A 206 11.97 8.95 -8.82
N VAL A 207 12.82 8.81 -7.79
CA VAL A 207 13.30 9.95 -6.99
C VAL A 207 14.72 10.44 -7.30
N LYS A 208 15.43 9.77 -8.23
CA LYS A 208 16.79 10.14 -8.67
C LYS A 208 16.82 10.66 -10.12
N LYS A 209 15.69 11.13 -10.64
CA LYS A 209 15.66 11.95 -11.86
C LYS A 209 16.10 13.37 -11.55
#